data_AF-A0A2W4SFH7-F1
#
_entry.id   AF-A0A2W4SFH7-F1
#
_cell.length_a   1.000
_cell.length_b   1.000
_cell.length_c   1.000
_cell.angle_alpha   90.00
_cell.angle_beta   90.00
_cell.angle_gamma   90.00
#
_symmetry.space_group_name_H-M   'P 1'
#
loop_
_entity.id
_entity.type
_entity.pdbx_description
1 polymer ?
#
loop_
_entity_poly.entity_id
_entity_poly.type
_entity_poly.pdbx_seq_one_letter_code
_entity_poly.pdbx_strand_id
1 'polypeptide(L)'
;MRSSVWVAAIAALVVWSLLGWGGHALLDWSSDWAAANADKISPVPEVVEWVSWSFRSLGYASEIVVLIVWAIGSILIIGLAGLISRFLAGRRGKLTDLKNWRG
;
A
#
# COMPACT_ATOMS: atom_id res chain seq x y z
N MET A 1 -9.34 -19.65 -14.36
CA MET A 1 -7.94 -19.71 -13.87
C MET A 1 -7.21 -18.38 -14.08
N ARG A 2 -6.82 -17.98 -15.30
CA ARG A 2 -6.12 -16.69 -15.51
C ARG A 2 -6.95 -15.47 -15.07
N SER A 3 -8.25 -15.48 -15.36
CA SER A 3 -9.18 -14.43 -14.89
C SER A 3 -9.31 -14.41 -13.36
N SER A 4 -9.33 -15.57 -12.70
CA SER A 4 -9.42 -15.70 -11.24
C SER A 4 -8.19 -15.13 -10.52
N VAL A 5 -6.97 -15.32 -11.07
CA VAL A 5 -5.73 -14.74 -10.51
C VAL A 5 -5.78 -13.22 -10.55
N TRP A 6 -6.25 -12.64 -11.66
CA TRP A 6 -6.38 -11.19 -11.79
C TRP A 6 -7.48 -10.61 -10.90
N VAL A 7 -8.61 -11.30 -10.75
CA VAL A 7 -9.67 -10.88 -9.80
C VAL A 7 -9.13 -10.86 -8.37
N ALA A 8 -8.39 -11.88 -7.95
CA ALA A 8 -7.76 -11.92 -6.63
C ALA A 8 -6.70 -10.82 -6.47
N ALA A 9 -5.90 -10.55 -7.51
CA ALA A 9 -4.90 -9.48 -7.50
C ALA A 9 -5.54 -8.10 -7.36
N ILE A 10 -6.63 -7.83 -8.10
CA ILE A 10 -7.39 -6.58 -7.99
C ILE A 10 -7.97 -6.43 -6.58
N ALA A 11 -8.58 -7.48 -6.04
CA ALA A 11 -9.11 -7.45 -4.68
C ALA A 11 -8.02 -7.15 -3.64
N ALA A 12 -6.86 -7.81 -3.75
CA ALA A 12 -5.71 -7.55 -2.88
C ALA A 12 -5.21 -6.09 -3.02
N LEU A 13 -5.19 -5.54 -4.22
CA LEU A 13 -4.73 -4.18 -4.50
C LEU A 13 -5.71 -3.12 -3.96
N VAL A 14 -7.02 -3.39 -4.02
CA VAL A 14 -8.05 -2.55 -3.39
C VAL A 14 -7.88 -2.55 -1.88
N VAL A 15 -7.75 -3.73 -1.25
CA VAL A 15 -7.53 -3.82 0.21
C VAL A 15 -6.23 -3.13 0.62
N TRP A 16 -5.14 -3.35 -0.12
CA TRP A 16 -3.86 -2.70 0.11
C TRP A 16 -3.95 -1.17 0.01
N SER A 17 -4.69 -0.67 -0.98
CA SER A 17 -4.91 0.76 -1.14
C SER A 17 -5.74 1.32 0.02
N LEU A 18 -6.80 0.63 0.43
CA LEU A 18 -7.59 1.03 1.60
C LEU A 18 -6.75 1.07 2.88
N LEU A 19 -5.83 0.13 3.07
CA LEU A 19 -4.92 0.13 4.22
C LEU A 19 -3.92 1.30 4.16
N GLY A 20 -3.34 1.57 2.98
CA GLY A 20 -2.41 2.69 2.80
C GLY A 20 -3.07 4.04 3.07
N TRP A 21 -4.20 4.30 2.41
CA TRP A 21 -4.95 5.55 2.57
C TRP A 21 -5.60 5.66 3.95
N GLY A 22 -6.14 4.56 4.48
CA GLY A 22 -6.71 4.54 5.83
C GLY A 22 -5.68 4.78 6.92
N GLY A 23 -4.47 4.22 6.77
CA GLY A 23 -3.34 4.48 7.66
C GLY A 23 -2.90 5.94 7.63
N HIS A 24 -2.81 6.53 6.44
CA HIS A 24 -2.50 7.96 6.29
C HIS A 24 -3.56 8.85 6.93
N ALA A 25 -4.84 8.60 6.65
CA ALA A 25 -5.94 9.37 7.23
C ALA A 25 -5.98 9.28 8.77
N LEU A 26 -5.66 8.12 9.34
CA LEU A 26 -5.54 7.94 10.79
C LEU A 26 -4.34 8.71 11.37
N LEU A 27 -3.21 8.70 10.68
CA LEU A 27 -2.02 9.46 11.09
C LEU A 27 -2.26 10.96 11.08
N ASP A 28 -2.87 11.49 10.01
CA ASP A 28 -3.27 12.89 9.91
C ASP A 28 -4.25 13.26 11.03
N TRP A 29 -5.31 12.45 11.21
CA TRP A 29 -6.28 12.68 12.28
C TRP A 29 -5.66 12.69 13.67
N SER A 30 -4.73 11.76 13.93
CA SER A 30 -4.03 11.69 15.22
C SER A 30 -3.09 12.88 15.45
N SER A 31 -2.49 13.39 14.38
CA SER A 31 -1.58 14.55 14.41
C SER A 31 -2.36 15.84 14.64
N ASP A 32 -3.50 16.01 13.96
CA ASP A 32 -4.42 17.13 14.17
C ASP A 32 -4.99 17.14 15.59
N TRP A 33 -5.36 15.96 16.11
CA TRP A 33 -5.82 15.82 17.49
C TRP A 33 -4.72 16.17 18.50
N ALA A 34 -3.48 15.73 18.25
CA ALA A 34 -2.35 16.07 19.11
C ALA A 34 -2.05 17.57 19.08
N ALA A 35 -2.08 18.21 17.90
CA ALA A 35 -1.87 19.65 17.75
C ALA A 35 -2.96 20.47 18.47
N ALA A 36 -4.23 20.07 18.35
CA ALA A 36 -5.35 20.75 19.03
C ALA A 36 -5.32 20.60 20.57
N ASN A 37 -4.62 19.59 21.08
CA ASN A 37 -4.45 19.38 22.53
C ASN A 37 -3.08 19.85 23.04
N ALA A 38 -2.14 20.20 22.18
CA ALA A 38 -0.80 20.68 22.56
C ALA A 38 -0.86 21.99 23.37
N ASP A 39 -1.82 22.87 23.07
CA ASP A 39 -2.11 24.11 23.83
C ASP A 39 -2.48 23.85 25.30
N LYS A 40 -2.84 22.62 25.66
CA LYS A 40 -3.17 22.23 27.04
C LYS A 40 -2.01 21.59 27.80
N ILE A 41 -0.92 21.20 27.12
CA ILE A 41 0.13 20.33 27.70
C ILE A 41 1.38 21.11 28.15
N SER A 42 1.71 22.28 27.57
CA SER A 42 2.89 23.04 28.02
C SER A 42 2.81 24.55 27.74
N PRO A 43 3.04 25.43 28.74
CA PRO A 43 3.10 26.88 28.57
C PRO A 43 4.46 27.40 28.10
N VAL A 44 5.42 26.52 27.76
CA VAL A 44 6.80 26.88 27.43
C VAL A 44 6.96 27.08 25.91
N PRO A 45 7.19 28.31 25.41
CA PRO A 45 7.18 28.64 23.98
C PRO A 45 8.21 27.84 23.16
N GLU A 46 9.38 27.58 23.74
CA GLU A 46 10.49 26.90 23.09
C GLU A 46 10.20 25.41 22.82
N VAL A 47 9.44 24.75 23.71
CA VAL A 47 9.01 23.35 23.51
C VAL A 47 7.95 23.27 22.41
N VAL A 48 7.06 24.26 22.32
CA VAL A 48 6.01 24.31 21.30
C VAL A 48 6.62 24.48 19.89
N GLU A 49 7.67 25.29 19.74
CA GLU A 49 8.36 25.44 18.45
C GLU A 49 9.02 24.14 17.98
N TRP A 50 9.79 23.47 18.84
CA TRP A 50 10.44 22.19 18.52
C TRP A 50 9.43 21.08 18.20
N VAL A 51 8.34 21.04 18.95
CA VAL A 51 7.23 20.09 18.72
C VAL A 51 6.52 20.41 17.40
N SER A 52 6.24 21.67 17.09
CA SER A 52 5.61 22.08 15.83
C SER A 52 6.48 21.75 14.60
N TRP A 53 7.81 21.93 14.71
CA TRP A 53 8.75 21.59 13.64
C TRP A 53 8.88 20.07 13.47
N SER A 54 8.86 19.32 14.58
CA SER A 54 8.87 17.85 14.56
C SER A 54 7.59 17.28 13.97
N PHE A 55 6.41 17.79 14.34
CA PHE A 55 5.13 17.36 13.77
C PHE A 55 4.99 17.73 12.31
N ARG A 56 5.43 18.92 11.87
CA ARG A 56 5.47 19.27 10.43
C ARG A 56 6.41 18.35 9.65
N SER A 57 7.60 18.08 10.19
CA SER A 57 8.56 17.20 9.54
C SER A 57 8.08 15.74 9.48
N LEU A 58 7.39 15.27 10.53
CA LEU A 58 6.71 13.98 10.57
C LEU A 58 5.54 13.91 9.60
N GLY A 59 4.74 14.96 9.45
CA GLY A 59 3.65 15.04 8.48
C GLY A 59 4.16 14.80 7.05
N TYR A 60 5.12 15.60 6.58
CA TYR A 60 5.71 15.46 5.25
C TYR A 60 6.49 14.14 5.06
N ALA A 61 7.21 13.68 6.09
CA ALA A 61 7.91 12.40 6.02
C ALA A 61 6.94 11.21 5.99
N SER A 62 5.83 11.29 6.72
CA SER A 62 4.84 10.21 6.79
C SER A 62 4.11 10.02 5.48
N GLU A 63 3.77 11.09 4.76
CA GLU A 63 3.14 11.02 3.45
C GLU A 63 4.05 10.30 2.44
N ILE A 64 5.33 10.68 2.39
CA ILE A 64 6.33 10.05 1.51
C ILE A 64 6.52 8.57 1.87
N VAL A 65 6.60 8.24 3.16
CA VAL A 65 6.74 6.85 3.62
C VAL A 65 5.50 6.03 3.25
N VAL A 66 4.29 6.55 3.44
CA VAL A 66 3.06 5.86 3.04
C VAL A 66 3.02 5.65 1.54
N LEU A 67 3.38 6.65 0.74
CA LEU A 67 3.44 6.53 -0.73
C LEU A 67 4.46 5.48 -1.17
N ILE A 68 5.65 5.45 -0.57
CA ILE A 68 6.69 4.45 -0.86
C ILE A 68 6.20 3.05 -0.51
N VAL A 69 5.65 2.85 0.69
CA VAL A 69 5.12 1.56 1.14
C VAL A 69 3.97 1.11 0.22
N TRP A 70 3.04 2.02 -0.09
CA TRP A 70 1.93 1.74 -0.98
C TRP A 70 2.41 1.34 -2.38
N ALA A 71 3.37 2.06 -2.96
CA ALA A 71 3.95 1.78 -4.26
C ALA A 71 4.65 0.42 -4.29
N ILE A 72 5.47 0.11 -3.28
CA ILE A 72 6.17 -1.18 -3.16
C ILE A 72 5.16 -2.33 -3.09
N GLY A 73 4.14 -2.22 -2.23
CA GLY A 73 3.11 -3.26 -2.10
C GLY A 73 2.30 -3.45 -3.39
N SER A 74 1.97 -2.36 -4.09
CA SER A 74 1.26 -2.43 -5.38
C SER A 74 2.10 -3.13 -6.46
N ILE A 75 3.39 -2.81 -6.55
CA ILE A 75 4.33 -3.47 -7.48
C ILE A 75 4.43 -4.95 -7.16
N LEU A 76 4.54 -5.33 -5.88
CA LEU A 76 4.61 -6.72 -5.47
C LEU A 76 3.34 -7.49 -5.83
N ILE A 77 2.14 -6.93 -5.60
CA ILE A 77 0.86 -7.59 -5.93
C ILE A 77 0.75 -7.84 -7.44
N ILE A 78 1.04 -6.82 -8.27
CA ILE A 78 0.98 -6.93 -9.73
C ILE A 78 2.06 -7.89 -10.24
N GLY A 79 3.28 -7.78 -9.73
CA GLY A 79 4.40 -8.63 -10.10
C GLY A 79 4.13 -10.10 -9.81
N LEU A 80 3.57 -10.41 -8.63
CA LEU A 80 3.23 -11.78 -8.24
C LEU A 80 2.10 -12.34 -9.11
N ALA A 81 1.06 -11.54 -9.36
CA ALA A 81 -0.05 -11.94 -10.24
C ALA A 81 0.42 -12.22 -11.68
N GLY A 82 1.35 -11.40 -12.19
CA GLY A 82 2.00 -11.59 -13.48
C GLY A 82 2.84 -12.87 -13.53
N LEU A 83 3.64 -13.12 -12.49
CA LEU A 83 4.48 -14.31 -12.39
C LEU A 83 3.64 -15.60 -12.35
N ILE A 84 2.62 -15.65 -11.50
CA ILE A 84 1.67 -16.77 -11.38
C ILE A 84 0.97 -17.01 -12.72
N SER A 85 0.51 -15.95 -13.37
CA SER A 85 -0.13 -16.02 -14.69
C SER A 85 0.81 -16.60 -15.75
N ARG A 86 2.10 -16.25 -15.72
CA ARG A 86 3.12 -16.73 -16.67
C ARG A 86 3.43 -18.21 -16.47
N PHE A 87 3.59 -18.66 -15.22
CA PHE A 87 3.80 -20.09 -14.92
C PHE A 87 2.59 -20.95 -15.29
N LEU A 88 1.37 -20.45 -15.09
CA LEU A 88 0.14 -21.15 -15.48
C LEU A 88 -0.06 -21.19 -17.00
N ALA A 89 0.32 -20.15 -17.72
CA ALA A 89 0.24 -20.13 -19.19
C ALA A 89 1.18 -21.16 -19.84
N GLY A 90 2.39 -21.32 -19.30
CA GLY A 90 3.36 -22.34 -19.77
C GLY A 90 2.85 -23.78 -19.63
N ARG A 91 2.07 -24.10 -18.59
CA ARG A 91 1.44 -25.43 -18.43
C ARG A 91 0.34 -25.70 -19.46
N ARG A 92 -0.39 -24.67 -19.89
CA ARG A 92 -1.54 -24.82 -20.79
C ARG A 92 -1.12 -25.15 -22.22
N GLY A 93 -0.06 -24.51 -22.71
CA GLY A 93 0.49 -24.78 -24.06
C GLY A 93 0.90 -26.25 -24.24
N LYS A 94 1.52 -26.85 -23.22
CA LYS A 94 1.98 -28.25 -23.24
C LYS A 94 0.84 -29.27 -23.29
N LEU A 95 -0.32 -28.95 -22.71
CA LEU A 95 -1.50 -29.84 -22.71
C LEU A 95 -2.28 -29.79 -24.04
N THR A 96 -2.37 -28.61 -24.66
CA THR A 96 -3.00 -28.45 -25.99
C THR A 96 -2.19 -29.14 -27.09
N ASP A 97 -0.87 -29.09 -27.01
CA ASP A 97 0.02 -29.73 -28.00
C ASP A 97 -0.10 -31.27 -27.98
N LEU A 98 -0.16 -31.86 -26.78
CA LEU A 98 -0.40 -33.30 -26.59
C LEU A 98 -1.78 -33.76 -27.08
N LYS A 99 -2.79 -32.89 -27.01
CA LYS A 99 -4.15 -33.19 -27.49
C LYS A 99 -4.21 -33.20 -29.03
N ASN A 100 -3.50 -32.30 -29.70
CA ASN A 100 -3.45 -32.25 -31.17
C ASN A 100 -2.66 -33.42 -31.77
N TRP A 101 -1.67 -33.97 -31.05
CA TRP A 101 -0.90 -35.14 -31.49
C TRP A 101 -1.67 -36.48 -31.43
N ARG A 102 -2.83 -36.51 -30.77
CA ARG A 102 -3.69 -37.72 -30.65
C ARG A 102 -4.98 -37.62 -31.45
N GLY A 103 -5.16 -36.56 -32.23
CA GLY A 103 -6.34 -36.31 -33.08
C GLY A 103 -6.09 -36.67 -34.53
#